data_AF-A0A8J2L6U3-F1
#
_entry.id   AF-A0A8J2L6U3-F1
#
_cell.length_a   1.000
_cell.length_b   1.000
_cell.length_c   1.000
_cell.angle_alpha   90.00
_cell.angle_beta   90.00
_cell.angle_gamma   90.00
#
_symmetry.space_group_name_H-M   'P 1'
#
loop_
_entity.id
_entity.type
_entity.pdbx_description
1 polymer ?
#
loop_
_entity_poly.entity_id
_entity_poly.type
_entity_poly.pdbx_seq_one_letter_code
_entity_poly.pdbx_strand_id
1 'polypeptide(L)'
;AYADLIEAWGWKNCVVIYENNESLIRLQDILRASNPDGRQVTVKQLPPGEDYRPLFKEIRIQATLQHLVIDCDSSKLPLIFKHASEVGMMTNNRYFITSLDIQTLDLDSYLFGDINITAFRMIDRDHPSTVTVLRAWQTLVDSGFQDKSSPSDFFIDESLMPSRNRHRPPIAMPSSRGSSEPVPPLPHGMLK
;
A
#
# COMPACT_ATOMS: atom_id res chain seq x y z
N ALA A 1 -0.28 9.19 -1.25
CA ALA A 1 0.38 8.15 -0.42
C ALA A 1 1.78 7.79 -0.93
N TYR A 2 1.93 7.23 -2.13
CA TYR A 2 3.26 6.84 -2.64
C TYR A 2 4.17 8.05 -2.93
N ALA A 3 3.62 9.11 -3.56
CA ALA A 3 4.33 10.35 -3.80
C ALA A 3 4.82 11.00 -2.49
N ASP A 4 3.95 11.06 -1.48
CA ASP A 4 4.27 11.63 -0.16
C ASP A 4 5.44 10.89 0.52
N LEU A 5 5.51 9.56 0.38
CA LEU A 5 6.60 8.76 0.94
C LEU A 5 7.94 9.05 0.24
N ILE A 6 7.92 9.12 -1.10
CA ILE A 6 9.10 9.46 -1.92
C ILE A 6 9.57 10.90 -1.62
N GLU A 7 8.62 11.81 -1.39
CA GLU A 7 8.88 13.18 -0.93
C GLU A 7 9.52 13.22 0.46
N ALA A 8 8.95 12.51 1.43
CA ALA A 8 9.48 12.41 2.79
C ALA A 8 10.90 11.84 2.83
N TRP A 9 11.24 10.90 1.94
CA TRP A 9 12.61 10.38 1.80
C TRP A 9 13.56 11.30 1.02
N GLY A 10 13.07 12.38 0.41
CA GLY A 10 13.88 13.32 -0.35
C GLY A 10 14.51 12.72 -1.61
N TRP A 11 13.92 11.66 -2.19
CA TRP A 11 14.48 11.00 -3.37
C TRP A 11 14.43 11.93 -4.59
N LYS A 12 15.55 12.50 -5.02
CA LYS A 12 15.57 13.42 -6.18
C LYS A 12 15.58 12.72 -7.53
N ASN A 13 16.20 11.54 -7.59
CA ASN A 13 16.28 10.72 -8.80
C ASN A 13 15.74 9.33 -8.48
N CYS A 14 14.79 8.84 -9.26
CA CYS A 14 14.28 7.48 -9.11
C CYS A 14 13.86 6.86 -10.44
N VAL A 15 13.92 5.53 -10.51
CA VAL A 15 13.41 4.74 -11.63
C VAL A 15 12.08 4.13 -11.22
N VAL A 16 11.06 4.36 -12.04
CA VAL A 16 9.77 3.70 -11.91
C VAL A 16 9.70 2.57 -12.92
N ILE A 17 9.66 1.33 -12.44
CA ILE A 17 9.48 0.12 -13.22
C ILE A 17 8.01 -0.29 -13.11
N TYR A 18 7.32 -0.35 -14.24
CA TYR A 18 5.90 -0.70 -14.30
C TYR A 18 5.64 -1.89 -15.23
N GLU A 19 4.66 -2.72 -14.89
CA GLU A 19 4.29 -3.87 -15.71
C GLU A 19 3.26 -3.53 -16.80
N ASN A 20 2.15 -2.90 -16.42
CA ASN A 20 1.00 -2.69 -17.31
C ASN A 20 0.47 -1.25 -17.25
N ASN A 21 -0.51 -0.93 -18.09
CA ASN A 21 -1.09 0.41 -18.13
C ASN A 21 -1.81 0.79 -16.83
N GLU A 22 -2.35 -0.18 -16.09
CA GLU A 22 -2.97 0.06 -14.79
C GLU A 22 -1.94 0.47 -13.74
N SER A 23 -0.73 -0.10 -13.77
CA SER A 23 0.41 0.32 -12.96
C SER A 23 0.68 1.81 -13.12
N LEU A 24 0.67 2.34 -14.35
CA LEU A 24 0.89 3.76 -14.61
C LEU A 24 -0.19 4.66 -13.98
N ILE A 25 -1.45 4.20 -13.96
CA ILE A 25 -2.55 4.92 -13.30
C ILE A 25 -2.30 4.97 -11.78
N ARG A 26 -1.88 3.85 -11.16
CA ARG A 26 -1.53 3.82 -9.73
C ARG A 26 -0.33 4.72 -9.40
N LEU A 27 0.62 4.82 -10.32
CA LEU A 27 1.86 5.58 -10.16
C LEU A 27 1.72 7.05 -10.61
N GLN A 28 0.54 7.48 -11.09
CA GLN A 28 0.34 8.80 -11.70
C GLN A 28 0.77 9.96 -10.78
N ASP A 29 0.56 9.81 -9.47
CA ASP A 29 0.87 10.87 -8.50
C ASP A 29 2.39 11.05 -8.37
N ILE A 30 3.14 9.95 -8.40
CA ILE A 30 4.62 9.97 -8.39
C ILE A 30 5.13 10.63 -9.68
N LEU A 31 4.52 10.31 -10.82
CA LEU A 31 4.91 10.87 -12.12
C LEU A 31 4.60 12.36 -12.20
N ARG A 32 3.46 12.82 -11.66
CA ARG A 32 3.07 14.24 -11.66
C ARG A 32 3.93 15.08 -10.71
N ALA A 33 4.35 14.52 -9.59
CA ALA A 33 5.23 15.17 -8.62
C ALA A 33 6.67 15.41 -9.13
N SER A 34 7.03 14.90 -10.31
CA SER A 34 8.36 15.11 -10.91
C SER A 34 8.59 16.54 -11.44
N ASN A 35 7.52 17.24 -11.83
CA ASN A 35 7.63 18.48 -12.62
C ASN A 35 7.82 19.80 -11.83
N PRO A 36 7.38 19.95 -10.57
CA PRO A 36 7.61 21.22 -9.83
C PRO A 36 8.98 21.32 -9.13
N ASP A 37 9.52 20.20 -8.61
CA ASP A 37 10.62 20.22 -7.62
C ASP A 37 12.00 19.84 -8.19
N GLY A 38 12.11 19.68 -9.51
CA GLY A 38 13.36 19.24 -10.16
C GLY A 38 13.72 17.77 -9.91
N ARG A 39 12.71 16.93 -9.62
CA ARG A 39 12.86 15.49 -9.40
C ARG A 39 12.93 14.75 -10.74
N GLN A 40 14.02 14.04 -11.00
CA GLN A 40 14.19 13.26 -12.22
C GLN A 40 13.58 11.87 -12.05
N VAL A 41 12.46 11.63 -12.74
CA VAL A 41 11.80 10.32 -12.75
C VAL A 41 12.03 9.65 -14.10
N THR A 42 12.74 8.53 -14.10
CA THR A 42 12.93 7.70 -15.28
C THR A 42 11.89 6.58 -15.27
N VAL A 43 11.06 6.49 -16.30
CA VAL A 43 10.02 5.46 -16.40
C VAL A 43 10.48 4.35 -17.33
N LYS A 44 10.42 3.10 -16.85
CA LYS A 44 10.81 1.90 -17.60
C LYS A 44 9.72 0.85 -17.53
N GLN A 45 9.37 0.26 -18.66
CA GLN A 45 8.44 -0.85 -18.68
C GLN A 45 9.19 -2.16 -18.39
N LEU A 46 8.58 -3.03 -17.59
CA LEU A 46 9.05 -4.39 -17.40
C LEU A 46 8.83 -5.15 -18.73
N PRO A 47 9.89 -5.73 -19.34
CA PRO A 47 9.74 -6.39 -20.63
C PRO A 47 8.86 -7.63 -20.49
N PRO A 48 8.04 -7.95 -21.52
CA PRO A 48 7.28 -9.19 -21.54
C PRO A 48 8.24 -10.38 -21.60
N GLY A 49 8.02 -11.37 -20.73
CA GLY A 49 8.84 -12.56 -20.60
C GLY A 49 9.53 -12.67 -19.24
N GLU A 50 10.58 -13.48 -19.19
CA GLU A 50 11.26 -13.85 -17.94
C GLU A 50 12.67 -13.29 -17.81
N ASP A 51 13.24 -12.63 -18.84
CA ASP A 51 14.60 -12.06 -18.73
C ASP A 51 14.58 -10.54 -18.45
N TYR A 52 14.85 -10.16 -17.20
CA TYR A 52 14.89 -8.77 -16.74
C TYR A 52 16.32 -8.20 -16.67
N ARG A 53 17.35 -9.00 -16.93
CA ARG A 53 18.75 -8.59 -16.80
C ARG A 53 19.13 -7.42 -17.71
N PRO A 54 18.64 -7.31 -18.97
CA PRO A 54 18.94 -6.15 -19.82
C PRO A 54 18.45 -4.84 -19.21
N LEU A 55 17.24 -4.83 -18.64
CA LEU A 55 16.66 -3.66 -17.98
C LEU A 55 17.53 -3.22 -16.80
N PHE A 56 17.92 -4.15 -15.94
CA PHE A 56 18.79 -3.83 -14.80
C PHE A 56 20.20 -3.38 -15.21
N LYS A 57 20.75 -3.92 -16.31
CA LYS A 57 22.04 -3.46 -16.84
C LYS A 57 21.95 -2.01 -17.31
N GLU A 58 20.85 -1.64 -17.97
CA GLU A 58 20.63 -0.27 -18.41
C GLU A 58 20.54 0.70 -17.22
N ILE A 59 19.76 0.33 -16.19
CA ILE A 59 19.63 1.12 -14.97
C ILE A 59 20.98 1.24 -14.25
N ARG A 60 21.74 0.16 -14.15
CA ARG A 60 23.06 0.14 -13.49
C ARG A 60 24.07 1.07 -14.14
N ILE A 61 24.04 1.19 -15.47
CA ILE A 61 24.91 2.13 -16.21
C ILE A 61 24.61 3.57 -15.79
N GLN A 62 23.37 3.86 -15.42
CA GLN A 62 22.94 5.15 -14.89
C GLN A 62 23.19 5.18 -13.37
N ALA A 63 24.47 5.28 -12.97
CA ALA A 63 24.93 5.18 -11.58
C ALA A 63 24.26 6.16 -10.59
N THR A 64 23.56 7.19 -11.08
CA THR A 64 22.77 8.14 -10.28
C THR A 64 21.42 7.59 -9.82
N LEU A 65 21.00 6.42 -10.32
CA LEU A 65 19.69 5.83 -10.11
C LEU A 65 19.73 4.67 -9.11
N GLN A 66 19.85 5.05 -7.83
CA GLN A 66 19.90 4.10 -6.71
C GLN A 66 18.52 3.82 -6.09
N HIS A 67 17.50 4.56 -6.49
CA HIS A 67 16.14 4.43 -5.97
C HIS A 67 15.22 3.83 -7.04
N LEU A 68 14.64 2.68 -6.75
CA LEU A 68 13.78 1.94 -7.66
C LEU A 68 12.39 1.81 -7.05
N VAL A 69 11.37 2.23 -7.80
CA VAL A 69 9.96 2.00 -7.50
C VAL A 69 9.48 0.92 -8.43
N ILE A 70 8.97 -0.18 -7.90
CA ILE A 70 8.50 -1.33 -8.69
C ILE A 70 7.00 -1.50 -8.47
N ASP A 71 6.25 -1.48 -9.57
CA ASP A 71 4.86 -1.86 -9.64
C ASP A 71 4.70 -3.01 -10.65
N CYS A 72 4.54 -4.22 -10.12
CA CYS A 72 4.31 -5.44 -10.87
C CYS A 72 3.54 -6.43 -9.99
N ASP A 73 3.07 -7.52 -10.60
CA ASP A 73 2.52 -8.65 -9.87
C ASP A 73 3.56 -9.24 -8.90
N SER A 74 3.12 -9.60 -7.70
CA SER A 74 3.99 -10.11 -6.64
C SER A 74 4.69 -11.42 -7.04
N SER A 75 4.03 -12.28 -7.83
CA SER A 75 4.62 -13.53 -8.33
C SER A 75 5.92 -13.34 -9.12
N LYS A 76 6.15 -12.14 -9.69
CA LYS A 76 7.34 -11.82 -10.49
C LYS A 76 8.49 -11.28 -9.65
N LEU A 77 8.22 -10.76 -8.46
CA LEU A 77 9.25 -10.17 -7.57
C LEU A 77 10.42 -11.12 -7.28
N PRO A 78 10.23 -12.43 -7.01
CA PRO A 78 11.34 -13.37 -6.84
C PRO A 78 12.31 -13.37 -8.03
N LEU A 79 11.77 -13.43 -9.25
CA LEU A 79 12.56 -13.45 -10.48
C LEU A 79 13.23 -12.11 -10.74
N ILE A 80 12.54 -11.00 -10.47
CA ILE A 80 13.07 -9.64 -10.55
C ILE A 80 14.28 -9.48 -9.62
N PHE A 81 14.17 -9.89 -8.36
CA PHE A 81 15.26 -9.80 -7.39
C PHE A 81 16.42 -10.74 -7.73
N LYS A 82 16.13 -11.96 -8.19
CA LYS A 82 17.15 -12.88 -8.70
C LYS A 82 17.98 -12.22 -9.81
N HIS A 83 17.32 -11.65 -10.83
CA HIS A 83 18.01 -11.01 -11.94
C HIS A 83 18.72 -9.70 -11.55
N ALA A 84 18.16 -8.92 -10.63
CA ALA A 84 18.84 -7.77 -10.05
C ALA A 84 20.14 -8.18 -9.33
N SER A 85 20.10 -9.30 -8.58
CA SER A 85 21.27 -9.88 -7.92
C SER A 85 22.36 -10.29 -8.90
N GLU A 86 22.01 -11.01 -9.96
CA GLU A 86 22.96 -11.42 -11.02
C GLU A 86 23.64 -10.22 -11.72
N VAL A 87 22.96 -9.08 -11.78
CA VAL A 87 23.49 -7.83 -12.37
C VAL A 87 24.22 -6.96 -11.34
N GLY A 88 24.22 -7.32 -10.06
CA GLY A 88 24.88 -6.57 -8.99
C GLY A 88 24.12 -5.30 -8.58
N MET A 89 22.79 -5.30 -8.72
CA MET A 89 21.91 -4.21 -8.32
C MET A 89 21.34 -4.38 -6.89
N MET A 90 21.74 -5.41 -6.13
CA MET A 90 21.20 -5.63 -4.78
C MET A 90 21.90 -4.78 -3.71
N THR A 91 23.10 -4.29 -3.96
CA THR A 91 23.90 -3.57 -2.95
C THR A 91 23.69 -2.06 -3.06
N ASN A 92 23.47 -1.38 -1.92
CA ASN A 92 23.32 0.09 -1.82
C ASN A 92 22.13 0.69 -2.60
N ASN A 93 21.23 -0.14 -3.11
CA ASN A 93 20.02 0.31 -3.80
C ASN A 93 18.80 0.19 -2.88
N ARG A 94 17.89 1.16 -3.02
CA ARG A 94 16.61 1.17 -2.29
C ARG A 94 15.49 0.79 -3.24
N TYR A 95 14.75 -0.23 -2.86
CA TYR A 95 13.59 -0.73 -3.57
C TYR A 95 12.33 -0.35 -2.82
N PHE A 96 11.40 0.30 -3.50
CA PHE A 96 10.06 0.56 -3.00
C PHE A 96 9.05 -0.22 -3.84
N ILE A 97 8.42 -1.22 -3.23
CA ILE A 97 7.43 -2.08 -3.88
C ILE A 97 6.04 -1.57 -3.54
N THR A 98 5.23 -1.39 -4.59
CA THR A 98 3.85 -0.90 -4.49
C THR A 98 2.81 -2.03 -4.38
N SER A 99 3.23 -3.28 -4.61
CA SER A 99 2.37 -4.47 -4.44
C SER A 99 2.05 -4.71 -2.97
N LEU A 100 0.77 -4.76 -2.63
CA LEU A 100 0.26 -4.84 -1.25
C LEU A 100 0.26 -6.28 -0.69
N ASP A 101 0.51 -7.24 -1.55
CA ASP A 101 0.52 -8.68 -1.29
C ASP A 101 1.93 -9.25 -1.18
N ILE A 102 2.99 -8.43 -1.27
CA ILE A 102 4.39 -8.86 -1.09
C ILE A 102 4.61 -9.73 0.16
N GLN A 103 3.84 -9.49 1.21
CA GLN A 103 3.84 -10.24 2.47
C GLN A 103 3.48 -11.73 2.38
N THR A 104 2.96 -12.19 1.23
CA THR A 104 2.65 -13.59 0.98
C THR A 104 3.83 -14.36 0.39
N LEU A 105 4.88 -13.67 -0.04
CA LEU A 105 6.05 -14.25 -0.68
C LEU A 105 7.15 -14.53 0.33
N ASP A 106 7.84 -15.65 0.13
CA ASP A 106 9.13 -15.91 0.73
C ASP A 106 10.23 -15.32 -0.18
N LEU A 107 10.78 -14.18 0.23
CA LEU A 107 11.85 -13.51 -0.50
C LEU A 107 13.24 -13.82 0.06
N ASP A 108 13.36 -14.53 1.19
CA ASP A 108 14.62 -14.68 1.92
C ASP A 108 15.72 -15.31 1.05
N SER A 109 15.33 -16.23 0.18
CA SER A 109 16.24 -16.89 -0.77
C SER A 109 16.74 -16.01 -1.93
N TYR A 110 16.21 -14.79 -2.08
CA TYR A 110 16.57 -13.82 -3.12
C TYR A 110 17.21 -12.56 -2.57
N LEU A 111 17.09 -12.33 -1.25
CA LEU A 111 17.60 -11.14 -0.57
C LEU A 111 19.00 -11.41 -0.02
N PHE A 112 20.02 -11.14 -0.84
CA PHE A 112 21.42 -11.21 -0.44
C PHE A 112 22.04 -9.82 -0.38
N GLY A 113 22.81 -9.57 0.68
CA GLY A 113 23.60 -8.35 0.84
C GLY A 113 22.88 -7.21 1.58
N ASP A 114 23.45 -6.01 1.48
CA ASP A 114 22.92 -4.79 2.11
C ASP A 114 21.90 -4.12 1.17
N ILE A 115 20.69 -4.67 1.18
CA ILE A 115 19.54 -4.19 0.39
C ILE A 115 18.48 -3.56 1.29
N ASN A 116 17.93 -2.43 0.84
CA ASN A 116 16.81 -1.78 1.50
C ASN A 116 15.54 -1.96 0.69
N ILE A 117 14.63 -2.81 1.15
CA ILE A 117 13.32 -3.01 0.54
C ILE A 117 12.26 -2.41 1.45
N THR A 118 11.42 -1.56 0.89
CA THR A 118 10.24 -1.00 1.56
C THR A 118 9.00 -1.35 0.76
N ALA A 119 7.91 -1.67 1.46
CA ALA A 119 6.60 -1.89 0.87
C ALA A 119 5.51 -1.48 1.85
N PHE A 120 4.28 -1.35 1.36
CA PHE A 120 3.12 -1.13 2.20
C PHE A 120 2.49 -2.46 2.62
N ARG A 121 2.06 -2.52 3.89
CA ARG A 121 1.30 -3.65 4.45
C ARG A 121 -0.01 -3.13 5.02
N MET A 122 -1.13 -3.65 4.51
CA MET A 122 -2.46 -3.26 5.00
C MET A 122 -2.85 -3.97 6.31
N ILE A 123 -2.37 -5.20 6.49
CA ILE A 123 -2.78 -6.07 7.60
C ILE A 123 -1.68 -6.07 8.65
N ASP A 124 -2.01 -5.61 9.85
CA ASP A 124 -1.13 -5.78 11.00
C ASP A 124 -1.27 -7.20 11.57
N ARG A 125 -0.27 -8.05 11.29
CA ARG A 125 -0.24 -9.46 11.74
C ARG A 125 0.01 -9.60 13.23
N ASP A 126 0.54 -8.57 13.89
CA ASP A 126 0.88 -8.61 15.32
C ASP A 126 -0.31 -8.16 16.19
N HIS A 127 -1.34 -7.57 15.57
CA HIS A 127 -2.55 -7.16 16.27
C HIS A 127 -3.36 -8.37 16.74
N PRO A 128 -3.75 -8.46 18.03
CA PRO A 128 -4.43 -9.63 18.60
C PRO A 128 -5.67 -10.08 17.81
N SER A 129 -6.51 -9.15 17.36
CA SER A 129 -7.70 -9.47 16.57
C SER A 129 -7.34 -10.13 15.24
N THR A 130 -6.27 -9.66 14.56
CA THR A 130 -5.81 -10.25 13.30
C THR A 130 -5.30 -11.66 13.53
N VAL A 131 -4.55 -11.89 14.62
CA VAL A 131 -4.05 -13.22 14.98
C VAL A 131 -5.22 -14.20 15.20
N THR A 132 -6.27 -13.77 15.89
CA THR A 132 -7.47 -14.60 16.10
C THR A 132 -8.15 -14.95 14.78
N VAL A 133 -8.37 -13.96 13.90
CA VAL A 133 -8.95 -14.19 12.56
C VAL A 133 -8.08 -15.15 11.75
N LEU A 134 -6.76 -14.94 11.72
CA LEU A 134 -5.82 -15.76 10.95
C LEU A 134 -5.81 -17.22 11.46
N ARG A 135 -5.83 -17.43 12.78
CA ARG A 135 -5.88 -18.79 13.36
C ARG A 135 -7.19 -19.50 13.06
N ALA A 136 -8.31 -18.79 13.19
CA ALA A 136 -9.63 -19.34 12.85
C ALA A 136 -9.70 -19.69 11.36
N TRP A 137 -9.21 -18.80 10.49
CA TRP A 137 -9.10 -19.05 9.06
C TRP A 137 -8.23 -20.27 8.75
N GLN A 138 -7.04 -20.37 9.33
CA GLN A 138 -6.15 -21.52 9.12
C GLN A 138 -6.81 -22.83 9.55
N THR A 139 -7.52 -22.82 10.69
CA THR A 139 -8.26 -23.98 11.17
C THR A 139 -9.36 -24.39 10.19
N LEU A 140 -10.09 -23.43 9.62
CA LEU A 140 -11.11 -23.69 8.60
C LEU A 140 -10.52 -24.25 7.31
N VAL A 141 -9.35 -23.75 6.88
CA VAL A 141 -8.65 -24.27 5.70
C VAL A 141 -8.19 -25.70 5.92
N ASP A 142 -7.61 -26.00 7.09
CA ASP A 142 -7.05 -27.32 7.40
C ASP A 142 -8.13 -28.39 7.68
N SER A 143 -9.22 -28.00 8.35
CA SER A 143 -10.33 -28.90 8.74
C SER A 143 -11.50 -28.95 7.74
N GLY A 144 -11.40 -28.18 6.65
CA GLY A 144 -12.47 -27.94 5.68
C GLY A 144 -13.54 -27.00 6.24
N PHE A 145 -14.36 -26.42 5.34
CA PHE A 145 -15.61 -25.79 5.75
C PHE A 145 -16.52 -26.89 6.32
N GLN A 146 -16.42 -27.11 7.63
CA GLN A 146 -17.42 -27.84 8.38
C GLN A 146 -18.76 -27.21 8.04
N ASP A 147 -19.76 -28.01 7.70
CA ASP A 147 -21.12 -27.56 7.38
C ASP A 147 -21.74 -26.90 8.62
N LYS A 148 -21.36 -25.65 8.86
CA LYS A 148 -21.79 -24.85 9.99
C LYS A 148 -23.03 -24.09 9.53
N SER A 149 -24.16 -24.75 9.70
CA SER A 149 -25.50 -24.27 9.36
C SER A 149 -25.95 -23.03 10.17
N SER A 150 -25.15 -22.56 11.15
CA SER A 150 -25.45 -21.38 11.96
C SER A 150 -24.49 -20.21 11.67
N PRO A 151 -25.01 -19.01 11.32
CA PRO A 151 -24.21 -17.81 11.12
C PRO A 151 -23.33 -17.40 12.32
N SER A 152 -23.72 -17.78 13.54
CA SER A 152 -22.99 -17.45 14.78
C SER A 152 -21.58 -18.02 14.85
N ASP A 153 -21.29 -19.09 14.09
CA ASP A 153 -19.99 -19.76 14.11
C ASP A 153 -18.90 -19.04 13.31
N PHE A 154 -19.28 -18.03 12.51
CA PHE A 154 -18.38 -17.21 11.71
C PHE A 154 -18.03 -15.87 12.39
N PHE A 155 -18.76 -15.48 13.45
CA PHE A 155 -18.49 -14.25 14.16
C PHE A 155 -17.49 -14.53 15.30
N ILE A 156 -16.41 -13.75 15.34
CA ILE A 156 -15.51 -13.75 16.48
C ILE A 156 -16.28 -13.18 17.66
N ASP A 157 -16.36 -13.95 18.75
CA ASP A 157 -16.99 -13.51 19.99
C ASP A 157 -16.36 -12.20 20.46
N GLU A 158 -17.18 -11.13 20.47
CA GLU A 158 -16.79 -9.79 20.87
C GLU A 158 -16.28 -9.76 22.32
N SER A 159 -16.61 -10.78 23.12
CA SER A 159 -16.11 -10.96 24.49
C SER A 159 -14.62 -11.34 24.57
N LEU A 160 -14.04 -11.90 23.50
CA LEU A 160 -12.61 -12.24 23.40
C LEU A 160 -11.75 -11.06 22.91
N MET A 161 -12.36 -9.92 22.58
CA MET A 161 -11.64 -8.71 22.20
C MET A 161 -11.20 -7.96 23.47
N PRO A 162 -9.92 -7.52 23.58
CA PRO A 162 -9.49 -6.73 24.72
C PRO A 162 -10.33 -5.45 24.81
N SER A 163 -10.94 -5.24 25.98
CA SER A 163 -11.94 -4.20 26.20
C SER A 163 -11.43 -2.84 25.74
N ARG A 164 -12.06 -2.29 24.71
CA ARG A 164 -11.78 -0.95 24.21
C ARG A 164 -12.19 0.04 25.30
N ASN A 165 -11.21 0.54 26.06
CA ASN A 165 -11.42 1.47 27.16
C ASN A 165 -12.02 2.79 26.63
N ARG A 166 -13.34 2.86 26.48
CA ARG A 166 -14.08 4.07 26.11
C ARG A 166 -14.47 4.81 27.39
N HIS A 167 -13.53 5.52 27.99
CA HIS A 167 -13.88 6.68 28.80
C HIS A 167 -14.17 7.85 27.85
N ARG A 168 -15.44 7.96 27.43
CA ARG A 168 -15.98 9.22 26.92
C ARG A 168 -17.24 9.51 27.75
N PRO A 169 -17.33 10.65 28.45
CA PRO A 169 -18.53 10.98 29.20
C PRO A 169 -19.71 11.22 28.23
N PRO A 170 -20.95 10.96 28.65
CA PRO A 170 -22.12 11.10 27.79
C PRO A 170 -22.35 12.58 27.43
N ILE A 171 -22.59 12.82 26.14
CA ILE A 171 -23.06 14.11 25.63
C ILE A 171 -24.54 14.24 26.03
N ALA A 172 -24.89 15.28 26.78
CA ALA A 172 -26.27 15.59 27.12
C ALA A 172 -27.07 15.97 25.86
N MET A 173 -28.23 15.35 25.68
CA MET A 173 -29.20 15.70 24.62
C MET A 173 -29.91 17.01 24.97
N PRO A 174 -30.11 17.96 24.05
CA PRO A 174 -30.93 19.15 24.30
C PRO A 174 -32.42 18.80 24.26
N SER A 175 -33.17 19.28 25.25
CA SER A 175 -34.63 19.16 25.34
C SER A 175 -35.33 20.00 24.27
N SER A 176 -36.21 19.39 23.49
CA SER A 176 -37.10 20.07 22.55
C SER A 176 -38.21 20.85 23.29
N ARG A 177 -38.07 22.17 23.35
CA ARG A 177 -39.22 23.10 23.47
C ARG A 177 -39.17 24.06 22.29
N GLY A 178 -39.98 23.74 21.28
CA GLY A 178 -40.22 24.65 20.15
C GLY A 178 -41.21 25.73 20.55
N SER A 179 -40.72 26.95 20.72
CA SER A 179 -41.50 28.17 20.64
C SER A 179 -41.10 28.88 19.35
N SER A 180 -42.02 28.93 18.38
CA SER A 180 -41.85 29.57 17.08
C SER A 180 -41.94 31.09 17.21
N GLU A 181 -40.83 31.81 17.05
CA GLU A 181 -40.84 33.24 16.72
C GLU A 181 -41.02 33.43 15.20
N PRO A 182 -41.69 34.52 14.75
CA PRO A 182 -42.07 34.72 13.37
C PRO A 182 -40.93 35.28 12.50
N VAL A 183 -40.91 34.86 11.23
CA VAL A 183 -39.90 35.18 10.21
C VAL A 183 -40.03 36.64 9.71
N PRO A 184 -38.93 37.41 9.59
CA PRO A 184 -38.94 38.75 9.00
C PRO A 184 -38.96 38.71 7.46
N PRO A 185 -39.55 39.72 6.78
CA PRO A 185 -39.79 39.68 5.33
C PRO A 185 -38.54 40.05 4.50
N LEU A 186 -38.47 39.48 3.29
CA LEU A 186 -37.40 39.70 2.31
C LEU A 186 -37.55 41.07 1.58
N PRO A 187 -36.44 41.76 1.24
CA PRO A 187 -36.48 42.99 0.47
C PRO A 187 -36.58 42.74 -1.05
N HIS A 188 -37.36 43.60 -1.71
CA HIS A 188 -37.64 43.60 -3.15
C HIS A 188 -36.51 44.21 -4.00
N GLY A 189 -36.28 43.60 -5.18
CA GLY A 189 -35.63 44.22 -6.34
C GLY A 189 -34.09 44.10 -6.38
N MET A 190 -33.41 43.91 -7.50
CA MET A 190 -33.79 43.88 -8.91
C MET A 190 -32.75 43.04 -9.65
N LEU A 191 -33.24 42.20 -10.55
CA LEU A 191 -32.48 41.63 -11.67
C LEU A 191 -31.85 42.75 -12.52
N LYS A 192 -30.61 42.52 -12.95
CA LYS A 192 -30.27 42.53 -14.37
C LYS A 192 -29.59 41.22 -14.71
#